data_AF-A0A946MI54-F1
#
_entry.id   AF-A0A946MI54-F1
#
_cell.length_a   1.000
_cell.length_b   1.000
_cell.length_c   1.000
_cell.angle_alpha   90.00
_cell.angle_beta   90.00
_cell.angle_gamma   90.00
#
_symmetry.space_group_name_H-M   'P 1'
#
loop_
_entity.id
_entity.type
_entity.pdbx_description
1 polymer ?
#
loop_
_entity_poly.entity_id
_entity_poly.type
_entity_poly.pdbx_seq_one_letter_code
_entity_poly.pdbx_strand_id
1 'polypeptide(L)'
;MEKIFLFLKKISKEKTRLAFINSDWRNFQNCPADKEDPSRGILVVDYYELFKKTGWTLSHIIQAPLSSERFNAGVVSAMQKKRSLGLSAGIL
;
A
#
# COMPACT_ATOMS: atom_id res chain seq x y z
N MET A 1 9.95 6.21 8.21
CA MET A 1 10.06 5.41 6.96
C MET A 1 11.32 5.74 6.16
N GLU A 2 11.64 7.01 5.89
CA GLU A 2 12.82 7.41 5.08
C GLU A 2 14.15 6.74 5.46
N LYS A 3 14.51 6.73 6.75
CA LYS A 3 15.75 6.10 7.25
C LYS A 3 15.87 4.61 6.84
N ILE A 4 14.74 3.89 6.81
CA ILE A 4 14.72 2.47 6.41
C ILE A 4 15.05 2.34 4.93
N PHE A 5 14.43 3.15 4.07
CA PHE A 5 14.69 3.06 2.62
C PHE A 5 16.08 3.54 2.22
N LEU A 6 16.64 4.52 2.93
CA LEU A 6 18.05 4.90 2.79
C LEU A 6 18.98 3.75 3.17
N PHE A 7 18.72 3.11 4.31
CA PHE A 7 19.49 1.95 4.74
C PHE A 7 19.39 0.81 3.72
N LEU A 8 18.18 0.47 3.28
CA LEU A 8 17.94 -0.56 2.26
C LEU A 8 18.69 -0.24 0.97
N LYS A 9 18.68 1.02 0.51
CA LYS A 9 19.41 1.42 -0.69
C LYS A 9 20.91 1.23 -0.51
N LYS A 10 21.45 1.63 0.64
CA LYS A 10 22.89 1.52 0.96
C LYS A 10 23.41 0.07 0.94
N ILE A 11 22.61 -0.88 1.41
CA ILE A 11 23.02 -2.29 1.50
C ILE A 11 22.66 -3.11 0.25
N SER A 12 21.86 -2.55 -0.66
CA SER A 12 21.38 -3.24 -1.86
C SER A 12 22.41 -3.23 -2.98
N LYS A 13 22.43 -4.30 -3.77
CA LYS A 13 23.21 -4.35 -5.03
C LYS A 13 22.51 -3.50 -6.09
N GLU A 14 23.25 -3.08 -7.11
CA GLU A 14 22.74 -2.19 -8.17
C GLU A 14 21.46 -2.70 -8.85
N LYS A 15 21.34 -4.01 -9.07
CA LYS A 15 20.18 -4.64 -9.73
C LYS A 15 19.08 -5.10 -8.77
N THR A 16 19.15 -4.74 -7.49
CA THR A 16 18.13 -5.13 -6.51
C THR A 16 16.79 -4.48 -6.85
N ARG A 17 15.73 -5.30 -6.83
CA ARG A 17 14.34 -4.85 -6.90
C ARG A 17 13.71 -4.93 -5.51
N LEU A 18 13.03 -3.87 -5.12
CA LEU A 18 12.27 -3.79 -3.87
C LEU A 18 10.78 -3.84 -4.20
N ALA A 19 10.07 -4.80 -3.60
CA ALA A 19 8.61 -4.81 -3.60
C ALA A 19 8.13 -4.22 -2.27
N PHE A 20 7.21 -3.26 -2.35
CA PHE A 20 6.62 -2.60 -1.18
C PHE A 20 5.10 -2.60 -1.33
N ILE A 21 4.42 -3.13 -0.31
CA ILE A 21 2.97 -3.12 -0.20
C ILE A 21 2.58 -2.27 0.99
N ASN A 22 1.66 -1.33 0.78
CA ASN A 22 1.07 -0.51 1.82
C ASN A 22 -0.33 -0.08 1.41
N SER A 23 -1.07 0.48 2.36
CA SER A 23 -2.39 1.06 2.15
C SER A 23 -2.29 2.57 2.28
N ASP A 24 -2.99 3.28 1.40
CA ASP A 24 -3.22 4.70 1.60
C ASP A 24 -3.97 4.94 2.92
N TRP A 25 -3.61 6.01 3.62
CA TRP A 25 -4.32 6.48 4.80
C TRP A 25 -5.03 7.78 4.49
N ARG A 26 -6.35 7.80 4.71
CA ARG A 26 -7.20 8.98 4.58
C ARG A 26 -8.30 8.94 5.63
N ASN A 27 -8.77 10.11 6.07
CA ASN A 27 -9.96 10.19 6.92
C ASN A 27 -11.26 10.09 6.10
N PHE A 28 -11.42 8.98 5.37
CA PHE A 28 -12.49 8.80 4.40
C PHE A 28 -13.85 8.46 5.03
N GLN A 29 -13.86 7.83 6.21
CA GLN A 29 -15.10 7.32 6.80
C GLN A 29 -15.94 8.38 7.53
N ASN A 30 -15.34 9.50 7.89
CA ASN A 30 -15.98 10.53 8.73
C ASN A 30 -15.90 11.95 8.12
N CYS A 31 -15.40 12.10 6.91
CA CYS A 31 -15.23 13.39 6.26
C CYS A 31 -15.59 13.31 4.77
N PRO A 32 -16.47 14.19 4.26
CA PRO A 32 -16.65 14.37 2.82
C PRO A 32 -15.33 14.71 2.13
N ALA A 33 -15.13 14.21 0.90
CA ALA A 33 -13.88 14.35 0.17
C ALA A 33 -13.44 15.82 -0.05
N ASP A 34 -14.39 16.73 -0.23
CA ASP A 34 -14.17 18.18 -0.38
C ASP A 34 -13.77 18.89 0.92
N LYS A 35 -13.97 18.21 2.06
CA LYS A 35 -13.63 18.70 3.40
C LYS A 35 -12.42 17.98 4.01
N GLU A 36 -11.85 17.00 3.31
CA GLU A 36 -10.64 16.32 3.75
C GLU A 36 -9.46 17.30 3.76
N ASP A 37 -8.66 17.27 4.82
CA ASP A 37 -7.38 17.95 4.89
C ASP A 37 -6.31 17.08 4.18
N PRO A 38 -5.83 17.47 2.98
CA PRO A 38 -4.89 16.65 2.22
C PRO A 38 -3.56 16.45 2.95
N SER A 39 -3.18 17.35 3.87
CA SER A 39 -1.93 17.26 4.62
C SER A 39 -1.91 16.14 5.68
N ARG A 40 -3.07 15.57 5.99
CA ARG A 40 -3.24 14.48 6.96
C ARG A 40 -3.35 13.11 6.32
N GLY A 41 -3.33 13.04 4.99
CA GLY A 41 -3.32 11.80 4.25
C GLY A 41 -1.90 11.25 4.09
N ILE A 42 -1.82 9.95 3.81
CA ILE A 42 -0.64 9.33 3.20
C ILE A 42 -1.15 8.57 1.98
N LEU A 43 -0.79 9.05 0.81
CA LEU A 43 -1.24 8.52 -0.47
C LEU A 43 -0.10 7.79 -1.18
N VAL A 44 -0.42 7.05 -2.23
CA VAL A 44 0.57 6.42 -3.12
C VAL A 44 1.64 7.41 -3.62
N VAL A 45 1.26 8.68 -3.83
CA VAL A 45 2.18 9.74 -4.27
C VAL A 45 3.22 10.10 -3.21
N ASP A 46 2.86 10.04 -1.92
CA ASP A 46 3.80 10.31 -0.83
C ASP A 46 4.85 9.20 -0.73
N TYR A 47 4.43 7.94 -0.91
CA TYR A 47 5.35 6.82 -1.00
C TYR A 47 6.25 6.91 -2.23
N TYR A 48 5.71 7.33 -3.38
CA TYR A 48 6.50 7.54 -4.59
C TYR A 48 7.60 8.60 -4.38
N GLU A 49 7.26 9.76 -3.82
CA GLU A 49 8.25 10.80 -3.53
C GLU A 49 9.28 10.34 -2.50
N LEU A 50 8.87 9.55 -1.50
CA LEU A 50 9.79 8.92 -0.56
C LEU A 50 10.80 7.98 -1.24
N PHE A 51 10.35 7.15 -2.19
CA PHE A 51 11.24 6.26 -2.93
C PHE A 51 12.23 7.03 -3.80
N LYS A 52 11.74 8.02 -4.53
CA LYS A 52 12.56 8.91 -5.35
C LYS A 52 13.62 9.61 -4.51
N LYS A 53 13.23 10.20 -3.37
CA LYS A 53 14.14 10.86 -2.41
C LYS A 53 15.21 9.92 -1.86
N THR A 54 14.91 8.64 -1.72
CA THR A 54 15.83 7.63 -1.16
C THR A 54 16.62 6.85 -2.20
N GLY A 55 16.60 7.29 -3.47
CA GLY A 55 17.40 6.73 -4.55
C GLY A 55 16.83 5.46 -5.18
N TRP A 56 15.55 5.18 -4.97
CA TRP A 56 14.83 4.11 -5.63
C TRP A 56 14.11 4.64 -6.88
N THR A 57 14.15 3.84 -7.94
CA THR A 57 13.43 4.13 -9.19
C THR A 57 12.15 3.32 -9.23
N LEU A 58 11.02 3.99 -9.39
CA LEU A 58 9.74 3.33 -9.57
C LEU A 58 9.73 2.55 -10.90
N SER A 59 9.27 1.31 -10.87
CA SER A 59 9.08 0.50 -12.08
C SER A 59 7.61 0.15 -12.33
N HIS A 60 6.86 -0.19 -11.28
CA HIS A 60 5.46 -0.61 -11.37
C HIS A 60 4.70 -0.11 -10.16
N ILE A 61 3.44 0.25 -10.37
CA ILE A 61 2.45 0.48 -9.30
C ILE A 61 1.35 -0.56 -9.52
N ILE A 62 1.02 -1.31 -8.47
CA ILE A 62 -0.04 -2.31 -8.51
C ILE A 62 -1.07 -1.90 -7.47
N GLN A 63 -2.29 -1.59 -7.93
CA GLN A 63 -3.43 -1.37 -7.05
C GLN A 63 -3.96 -2.74 -6.60
N ALA A 64 -3.78 -3.06 -5.32
CA ALA A 64 -4.35 -4.26 -4.73
C ALA A 64 -5.80 -3.94 -4.29
N PRO A 65 -6.83 -4.51 -4.93
CA PRO A 65 -8.21 -4.24 -4.56
C PRO A 65 -8.51 -4.77 -3.15
N LEU A 66 -9.49 -4.16 -2.51
CA LEU A 66 -9.94 -4.52 -1.18
C LEU A 66 -10.46 -5.96 -1.17
N SER A 67 -10.34 -6.64 -0.03
CA SER A 67 -10.93 -7.97 0.14
C SER A 67 -12.44 -7.97 -0.09
N SER A 68 -13.13 -6.87 0.23
CA SER A 68 -14.56 -6.65 -0.06
C SER A 68 -14.89 -6.47 -1.54
N GLU A 69 -13.91 -6.10 -2.37
CA GLU A 69 -14.07 -6.02 -3.82
C GLU A 69 -13.80 -7.38 -4.49
N ARG A 70 -13.03 -8.26 -3.83
CA ARG A 70 -12.69 -9.60 -4.34
C ARG A 70 -13.53 -10.74 -3.78
N PHE A 71 -14.15 -10.56 -2.61
CA PHE A 71 -14.91 -11.59 -1.92
C PHE A 71 -16.24 -11.05 -1.42
N ASN A 72 -17.24 -11.92 -1.32
CA ASN A 72 -18.51 -11.53 -0.70
C ASN A 72 -18.30 -11.11 0.77
N ALA A 73 -19.18 -10.24 1.28
CA ALA A 73 -19.05 -9.66 2.61
C ALA A 73 -18.98 -10.71 3.74
N GLY A 74 -19.68 -11.85 3.59
CA GLY A 74 -19.66 -12.94 4.55
C GLY A 74 -18.28 -13.61 4.67
N VAL A 75 -17.62 -13.83 3.54
CA VAL A 75 -16.26 -14.39 3.46
C VAL A 75 -15.26 -13.41 4.07
N VAL A 76 -15.35 -12.11 3.75
CA VAL A 76 -14.47 -11.08 4.34
C VAL A 76 -14.65 -11.01 5.86
N SER A 77 -15.89 -11.00 6.36
CA SER A 77 -16.17 -10.99 7.80
C SER A 77 -15.60 -12.23 8.50
N ALA A 78 -15.74 -13.42 7.90
CA ALA A 78 -15.18 -14.65 8.42
C ALA A 78 -13.64 -14.61 8.44
N MET A 79 -12.99 -14.08 7.41
CA MET A 79 -11.54 -13.88 7.32
C MET A 79 -11.03 -12.93 8.40
N GLN A 80 -11.71 -11.80 8.61
CA GLN A 80 -11.37 -10.83 9.66
C GLN A 80 -11.50 -11.45 11.06
N LYS A 81 -12.61 -12.15 11.34
CA LYS A 81 -12.83 -12.85 12.61
C LYS A 81 -11.76 -13.91 12.87
N LYS A 82 -11.36 -14.64 11.84
CA LYS A 82 -10.34 -15.71 11.93
C LYS A 82 -8.90 -15.20 11.81
N ARG A 83 -8.69 -13.90 11.54
CA ARG A 83 -7.38 -13.28 11.24
C ARG A 83 -6.59 -14.05 10.16
N SER A 84 -7.30 -14.56 9.16
CA SER A 84 -6.74 -15.41 8.10
C SER A 84 -6.82 -14.71 6.75
N LEU A 85 -5.79 -14.88 5.92
CA LEU A 85 -5.82 -14.44 4.52
C LEU A 85 -6.65 -15.41 3.67
N GLY A 86 -7.50 -14.85 2.81
CA GLY A 86 -8.31 -15.60 1.86
C GLY A 86 -7.51 -15.80 0.58
N LEU A 87 -7.28 -17.05 0.20
CA LEU A 87 -6.65 -17.37 -1.07
C LEU A 87 -7.72 -17.26 -2.17
N SER A 88 -7.66 -16.22 -2.99
CA SER A 88 -8.35 -16.22 -4.28
C SER A 88 -7.48 -17.01 -5.26
N ALA A 89 -7.74 -18.31 -5.38
CA ALA A 89 -7.17 -19.08 -6.47
C ALA A 89 -7.78 -18.56 -7.79
N GLY A 90 -6.97 -17.91 -8.62
CA GLY A 90 -7.34 -17.46 -9.97
C GLY A 90 -7.49 -15.94 -10.09
N ILE A 91 -6.42 -15.31 -10.56
CA ILE A 91 -6.33 -14.25 -11.59
C ILE A 91 -4.83 -13.94 -11.66
N LEU A 92 -4.15 -14.63 -12.58
CA LEU A 92 -2.88 -14.23 -13.18
C LEU A 92 -3.21 -13.74 -14.59
#